data_AF-A0A364JRV3-F1
#
_entry.id   AF-A0A364JRV3-F1
#
_cell.length_a   1.000
_cell.length_b   1.000
_cell.length_c   1.000
_cell.angle_alpha   90.00
_cell.angle_beta   90.00
_cell.angle_gamma   90.00
#
_symmetry.space_group_name_H-M   'P 1'
#
loop_
_entity.id
_entity.type
_entity.pdbx_description
1 polymer ?
#
loop_
_entity_poly.entity_id
_entity_poly.type
_entity_poly.pdbx_seq_one_letter_code
_entity_poly.pdbx_strand_id
1 'polypeptide(L)'
;MHMLLVIAGGILLLGVFLLFGKLWGGDLSGVVAAAKFFIPVWFAIALTNMWVGVTRAGYTVAQELPILLVVFAVPAIVSAVAIWQLGGIAPPHLPPHQQERTTMSVTLPPALQSAVNAINAGDEDAFVAAFSPDGIINDWGRILRGADGVRSWARSDAIGAQARMAVLEVVTKADTTHIVFDWQSRVFNGRSQAYVTILDGLITEFRIPSK
;
A
#
# COMPACT_ATOMS: atom_id res chain seq x y z
N MET A 1 33.35 -13.95 -6.43
CA MET A 1 32.31 -15.00 -6.26
C MET A 1 31.72 -15.01 -4.85
N HIS A 2 32.54 -14.87 -3.78
CA HIS A 2 32.06 -14.89 -2.39
C HIS A 2 30.96 -13.85 -2.09
N MET A 3 31.14 -12.60 -2.52
CA MET A 3 30.16 -11.51 -2.30
C MET A 3 28.75 -11.82 -2.85
N LEU A 4 28.66 -12.36 -4.07
CA LEU A 4 27.37 -12.70 -4.71
C LEU A 4 26.63 -13.80 -3.95
N LEU A 5 27.35 -14.78 -3.41
CA LEU A 5 26.76 -15.85 -2.59
C LEU A 5 26.20 -15.31 -1.28
N VAL A 6 26.89 -14.36 -0.64
CA VAL A 6 26.39 -13.72 0.59
C VAL A 6 25.12 -12.91 0.29
N ILE A 7 25.09 -12.15 -0.81
CA ILE A 7 23.88 -11.41 -1.23
C ILE A 7 22.72 -12.38 -1.51
N ALA A 8 22.97 -13.47 -2.26
CA ALA A 8 21.96 -14.48 -2.51
C ALA A 8 21.46 -15.14 -1.21
N GLY A 9 22.35 -15.41 -0.26
CA GLY A 9 22.01 -15.88 1.08
C GLY A 9 21.11 -14.89 1.84
N GLY A 10 21.37 -13.59 1.73
CA GLY A 10 20.52 -12.54 2.32
C GLY A 10 19.12 -12.51 1.71
N ILE A 11 19.01 -12.66 0.39
CA ILE A 11 17.71 -12.73 -0.29
C ILE A 11 16.94 -13.99 0.13
N LEU A 12 17.61 -15.14 0.24
CA LEU A 12 17.00 -16.37 0.72
C LEU A 12 16.52 -16.24 2.18
N LEU A 13 17.33 -15.64 3.04
CA LEU A 13 16.96 -15.39 4.43
C LEU A 13 15.76 -14.45 4.54
N LEU A 14 15.69 -13.40 3.71
CA LEU A 14 14.49 -12.56 3.63
C LEU A 14 13.26 -13.40 3.27
N GLY A 15 13.37 -14.31 2.29
CA GLY A 15 12.30 -15.25 1.95
C GLY A 15 11.82 -16.09 3.14
N VAL A 16 12.75 -16.55 4.00
CA VAL A 16 12.42 -17.27 5.23
C VAL A 16 11.68 -16.38 6.21
N PHE A 17 12.13 -15.14 6.45
CA PHE A 17 11.42 -14.19 7.31
C PHE A 17 9.99 -13.95 6.81
N LEU A 18 9.81 -13.69 5.52
CA LEU A 18 8.48 -13.48 4.92
C LEU A 18 7.59 -14.73 5.07
N LEU A 19 8.15 -15.93 4.87
CA LEU A 19 7.43 -17.18 5.04
C LEU A 19 6.97 -17.37 6.50
N PHE A 20 7.84 -17.11 7.47
CA PHE A 20 7.47 -17.17 8.89
C PHE A 20 6.43 -16.12 9.26
N GLY A 21 6.58 -14.89 8.76
CA GLY A 21 5.58 -13.84 8.92
C GLY A 21 4.21 -14.26 8.40
N LYS A 22 4.16 -14.98 7.28
CA LYS A 22 2.92 -15.55 6.71
C LYS A 22 2.36 -16.71 7.54
N LEU A 23 3.21 -17.64 7.95
CA LEU A 23 2.79 -18.88 8.64
C LEU A 23 2.37 -18.64 10.09
N TRP A 24 2.99 -17.70 10.80
CA TRP A 24 2.68 -17.39 12.21
C TRP A 24 1.92 -16.09 12.43
N GLY A 25 1.98 -15.13 11.49
CA GLY A 25 1.33 -13.83 11.63
C GLY A 25 -0.14 -13.82 11.19
N GLY A 26 -0.61 -14.82 10.44
CA GLY A 26 -2.02 -14.97 10.04
C GLY A 26 -2.53 -13.98 8.98
N ASP A 27 -1.83 -12.85 8.75
CA ASP A 27 -2.20 -11.81 7.79
C ASP A 27 -0.98 -11.11 7.14
N LEU A 28 -1.26 -10.09 6.30
CA LEU A 28 -0.23 -9.26 5.65
C LEU A 28 0.60 -8.42 6.64
N SER A 29 0.06 -8.08 7.82
CA SER A 29 0.77 -7.31 8.83
C SER A 29 1.94 -8.11 9.44
N GLY A 30 1.76 -9.41 9.62
CA GLY A 30 2.81 -10.34 10.06
C GLY A 30 3.97 -10.44 9.06
N VAL A 31 3.67 -10.44 7.77
CA VAL A 31 4.70 -10.43 6.70
C VAL A 31 5.50 -9.13 6.72
N VAL A 32 4.83 -7.98 6.86
CA VAL A 32 5.48 -6.66 6.95
C VAL A 32 6.34 -6.55 8.22
N ALA A 33 5.86 -7.07 9.35
CA ALA A 33 6.63 -7.11 10.59
C ALA A 33 7.92 -7.94 10.43
N ALA A 34 7.82 -9.13 9.83
CA ALA A 34 8.99 -9.97 9.58
C ALA A 34 10.02 -9.30 8.66
N ALA A 35 9.57 -8.63 7.59
CA ALA A 35 10.47 -7.86 6.71
C ALA A 35 11.19 -6.71 7.45
N LYS A 36 10.54 -6.07 8.44
CA LYS A 36 11.19 -5.06 9.29
C LYS A 36 12.26 -5.66 10.20
N PHE A 37 12.01 -6.84 10.78
CA PHE A 37 12.99 -7.54 11.62
C PHE A 37 14.18 -8.10 10.83
N PHE A 38 13.98 -8.42 9.55
CA PHE A 38 15.07 -8.87 8.69
C PHE A 38 16.22 -7.84 8.61
N ILE A 39 15.91 -6.55 8.49
CA ILE A 39 16.92 -5.49 8.29
C ILE A 39 18.00 -5.45 9.40
N PRO A 40 17.65 -5.34 10.70
CA PRO A 40 18.65 -5.35 11.77
C PRO A 40 19.38 -6.70 11.89
N VAL A 41 18.69 -7.82 11.64
CA VAL A 41 19.32 -9.15 11.65
C VAL A 41 20.35 -9.27 10.53
N TRP A 42 20.01 -8.83 9.33
CA TRP A 42 20.91 -8.85 8.18
C TRP A 42 22.10 -7.91 8.38
N PHE A 43 21.88 -6.74 8.99
CA PHE A 43 22.98 -5.83 9.34
C PHE A 43 24.00 -6.49 10.28
N ALA A 44 23.54 -7.20 11.31
CA ALA A 44 24.42 -7.93 12.23
C ALA A 44 25.21 -9.05 11.51
N ILE A 45 24.56 -9.78 10.59
CA ILE A 45 25.22 -10.81 9.77
C ILE A 45 26.28 -10.18 8.86
N ALA A 46 25.96 -9.05 8.21
CA ALA A 46 26.88 -8.35 7.33
C ALA A 46 28.10 -7.80 8.09
N LEU A 47 27.91 -7.26 9.30
CA LEU A 47 29.00 -6.87 10.19
C LEU A 47 29.88 -8.05 10.59
N THR A 48 29.28 -9.20 10.88
CA THR A 48 30.00 -10.44 11.18
C THR A 48 30.82 -10.90 9.98
N ASN A 49 30.26 -10.80 8.77
CA ASN A 49 30.97 -11.10 7.53
C ASN A 49 32.20 -10.19 7.33
N MET A 50 32.04 -8.88 7.57
CA MET A 50 33.15 -7.90 7.53
C MET A 50 34.24 -8.25 8.57
N TRP A 51 33.84 -8.59 9.80
CA TRP A 51 34.75 -8.97 10.88
C TRP A 51 35.60 -10.19 10.51
N VAL A 52 35.01 -11.19 9.86
CA VAL A 52 35.74 -12.37 9.37
C VAL A 52 36.75 -11.97 8.29
N GLY A 53 36.38 -11.10 7.36
CA GLY A 53 37.31 -10.57 6.33
C GLY A 53 38.54 -9.92 6.95
N VAL A 54 38.35 -9.09 7.98
CA VAL A 54 39.44 -8.41 8.67
C VAL A 54 40.31 -9.39 9.49
N THR A 55 39.71 -10.24 10.31
CA THR A 55 40.44 -11.07 11.28
C THR A 55 41.02 -12.35 10.72
N ARG A 56 40.42 -12.90 9.64
CA ARG A 56 40.82 -14.20 9.06
C ARG A 56 41.43 -14.08 7.67
N ALA A 57 40.94 -13.16 6.84
CA ALA A 57 41.46 -12.96 5.48
C ALA A 57 42.54 -11.87 5.40
N GLY A 58 42.76 -11.11 6.48
CA GLY A 58 43.85 -10.13 6.58
C GLY A 58 43.58 -8.81 5.87
N TYR A 59 42.34 -8.54 5.47
CA TYR A 59 41.96 -7.26 4.88
C TYR A 59 41.85 -6.17 5.95
N THR A 60 42.08 -4.93 5.53
CA THR A 60 41.82 -3.76 6.38
C THR A 60 40.33 -3.44 6.44
N VAL A 61 39.91 -2.73 7.49
CA VAL A 61 38.53 -2.23 7.63
C VAL A 61 38.13 -1.37 6.42
N ALA A 62 39.04 -0.53 5.90
CA ALA A 62 38.77 0.32 4.75
C ALA A 62 38.49 -0.47 3.45
N GLN A 63 39.10 -1.65 3.30
CA GLN A 63 38.86 -2.53 2.15
C GLN A 63 37.52 -3.28 2.27
N GLU A 64 37.14 -3.64 3.49
CA GLU A 64 35.91 -4.40 3.77
C GLU A 64 34.66 -3.50 3.87
N LEU A 65 34.82 -2.22 4.20
CA LEU A 65 33.70 -1.29 4.37
C LEU A 65 32.84 -1.13 3.09
N PRO A 66 33.40 -0.94 1.88
CA PRO A 66 32.61 -0.92 0.65
C PRO A 66 31.87 -2.24 0.38
N ILE A 67 32.49 -3.37 0.75
CA ILE A 67 31.89 -4.71 0.60
C ILE A 67 30.70 -4.85 1.56
N LEU A 68 30.87 -4.46 2.82
CA LEU A 68 29.80 -4.40 3.82
C LEU A 68 28.63 -3.58 3.29
N LEU A 69 28.88 -2.39 2.73
CA LEU A 69 27.83 -1.52 2.22
C LEU A 69 27.02 -2.19 1.11
N VAL A 70 27.65 -2.82 0.13
CA VAL A 70 26.93 -3.52 -0.96
C VAL A 70 26.18 -4.75 -0.43
N VAL A 71 26.83 -5.56 0.39
CA VAL A 71 26.26 -6.79 0.97
C VAL A 71 25.06 -6.50 1.86
N PHE A 72 25.09 -5.40 2.61
CA PHE A 72 23.97 -4.95 3.41
C PHE A 72 22.89 -4.28 2.54
N ALA A 73 23.27 -3.32 1.70
CA ALA A 73 22.33 -2.46 0.98
C ALA A 73 21.44 -3.25 0.03
N VAL A 74 21.96 -4.23 -0.71
CA VAL A 74 21.14 -4.94 -1.71
C VAL A 74 19.97 -5.68 -1.05
N PRO A 75 20.17 -6.59 -0.07
CA PRO A 75 19.04 -7.25 0.59
C PRO A 75 18.19 -6.28 1.43
N ALA A 76 18.77 -5.24 2.03
CA ALA A 76 18.02 -4.23 2.77
C ALA A 76 17.06 -3.43 1.85
N ILE A 77 17.51 -3.07 0.64
CA ILE A 77 16.66 -2.42 -0.38
C ILE A 77 15.55 -3.36 -0.83
N VAL A 78 15.84 -4.63 -1.10
CA VAL A 78 14.81 -5.61 -1.45
C VAL A 78 13.78 -5.75 -0.33
N SER A 79 14.21 -5.80 0.93
CA SER A 79 13.31 -5.83 2.09
C SER A 79 12.48 -4.55 2.21
N ALA A 80 13.09 -3.37 1.99
CA ALA A 80 12.39 -2.09 1.99
C ALA A 80 11.34 -2.00 0.88
N VAL A 81 11.65 -2.49 -0.33
CA VAL A 81 10.71 -2.59 -1.45
C VAL A 81 9.58 -3.57 -1.11
N ALA A 82 9.86 -4.70 -0.46
CA ALA A 82 8.83 -5.63 -0.01
C ALA A 82 7.91 -4.97 1.04
N ILE A 83 8.47 -4.27 2.03
CA ILE A 83 7.70 -3.49 3.02
C ILE A 83 6.84 -2.44 2.33
N TRP A 84 7.38 -1.77 1.31
CA TRP A 84 6.68 -0.77 0.50
C TRP A 84 5.46 -1.38 -0.23
N GLN A 85 5.69 -2.46 -0.99
CA GLN A 85 4.63 -3.12 -1.77
C GLN A 85 3.55 -3.75 -0.89
N LEU A 86 3.93 -4.29 0.26
CA LEU A 86 3.02 -5.03 1.15
C LEU A 86 2.37 -4.14 2.22
N GLY A 87 3.06 -3.09 2.65
CA GLY A 87 2.64 -2.21 3.74
C GLY A 87 1.95 -0.92 3.30
N GLY A 88 1.85 -0.65 1.99
CA GLY A 88 1.10 0.50 1.48
C GLY A 88 1.72 1.86 1.78
N ILE A 89 2.95 1.90 2.31
CA ILE A 89 3.73 3.13 2.45
C ILE A 89 3.98 3.60 1.02
N ALA A 90 3.41 4.71 0.55
CA ALA A 90 3.79 5.26 -0.75
C ALA A 90 5.30 5.55 -0.79
N PRO A 91 6.00 5.42 -1.94
CA PRO A 91 7.43 5.64 -1.97
C PRO A 91 7.71 7.10 -1.60
N PRO A 92 8.82 7.44 -0.93
CA PRO A 92 9.23 8.83 -0.79
C PRO A 92 9.35 9.42 -2.19
N HIS A 93 8.43 10.33 -2.52
CA HIS A 93 8.43 11.30 -3.62
C HIS A 93 9.28 10.87 -4.84
N LEU A 94 8.61 10.39 -5.89
CA LEU A 94 9.21 10.40 -7.23
C LEU A 94 9.75 11.81 -7.52
N PRO A 95 10.91 11.94 -8.20
CA PRO A 95 11.46 13.24 -8.56
C PRO A 95 10.43 14.07 -9.35
N PRO A 96 10.46 15.42 -9.25
CA PRO A 96 9.41 16.34 -9.72
C PRO A 96 8.97 16.20 -11.18
N HIS A 97 9.77 15.52 -12.00
CA HIS A 97 9.54 15.37 -13.45
C HIS A 97 8.35 14.47 -13.83
N GLN A 98 7.64 13.88 -12.87
CA GLN A 98 6.36 13.19 -13.07
C GLN A 98 5.17 13.88 -12.36
N GLN A 99 5.41 14.93 -11.57
CA GLN A 99 4.35 15.77 -10.98
C GLN A 99 3.86 16.86 -11.95
N GLU A 100 4.58 17.07 -13.06
CA GLU A 100 4.22 18.02 -14.12
C GLU A 100 3.20 17.50 -15.14
N ARG A 101 2.66 16.28 -14.98
CA ARG A 101 1.38 15.96 -15.64
C ARG A 101 0.22 16.54 -14.84
N THR A 102 0.25 17.87 -14.76
CA THR A 102 -0.87 18.76 -14.52
C THR A 102 -1.60 18.55 -13.20
N THR A 103 -1.50 19.53 -12.30
CA THR A 103 -2.63 19.93 -11.45
C THR A 103 -3.80 20.36 -12.35
N MET A 104 -4.43 19.41 -13.04
CA MET A 104 -5.80 19.59 -13.47
C MET A 104 -6.61 19.46 -12.21
N SER A 105 -7.42 20.47 -11.89
CA SER A 105 -8.52 20.28 -10.95
C SER A 105 -9.27 19.03 -11.40
N VAL A 106 -9.12 17.95 -10.65
CA VAL A 106 -9.81 16.70 -10.94
C VAL A 106 -11.27 16.94 -10.54
N THR A 107 -12.08 17.38 -11.49
CA THR A 107 -13.51 17.64 -11.25
C THR A 107 -14.22 16.30 -11.14
N LEU A 108 -14.59 15.93 -9.91
CA LEU A 108 -15.43 14.77 -9.65
C LEU A 108 -16.90 15.11 -9.94
N PRO A 109 -17.70 14.12 -10.40
CA PRO A 109 -19.15 14.24 -10.35
C PRO A 109 -19.62 14.59 -8.94
N PRO A 110 -20.65 15.44 -8.75
CA PRO A 110 -21.04 15.95 -7.44
C PRO A 110 -21.29 14.88 -6.38
N ALA A 111 -22.00 13.79 -6.72
CA ALA A 111 -22.26 12.70 -5.79
C ALA A 111 -20.97 12.02 -5.31
N LEU A 112 -20.04 11.78 -6.22
CA LEU A 112 -18.75 11.18 -5.89
C LEU A 112 -17.89 12.14 -5.06
N GLN A 113 -17.92 13.43 -5.36
CA GLN A 113 -17.26 14.45 -4.53
C GLN A 113 -17.83 14.46 -3.10
N SER A 114 -19.16 14.42 -2.96
CA SER A 114 -19.83 14.35 -1.66
C SER A 114 -19.46 13.08 -0.89
N ALA A 115 -19.41 11.93 -1.55
CA ALA A 115 -18.99 10.67 -0.94
C ALA A 115 -17.53 10.73 -0.43
N VAL A 116 -16.60 11.28 -1.22
CA VAL A 116 -15.19 11.46 -0.82
C VAL A 116 -15.09 12.42 0.38
N ASN A 117 -15.81 13.53 0.34
CA ASN A 117 -15.83 14.50 1.44
C ASN A 117 -16.38 13.88 2.73
N ALA A 118 -17.45 13.10 2.61
CA ALA A 118 -18.09 12.41 3.73
C ALA A 118 -17.16 11.37 4.37
N ILE A 119 -16.44 10.57 3.57
CA ILE A 119 -15.40 9.65 4.09
C ILE A 119 -14.34 10.44 4.87
N ASN A 120 -13.80 11.50 4.27
CA ASN A 120 -12.73 12.29 4.87
C ASN A 120 -13.16 13.07 6.12
N ALA A 121 -14.44 13.45 6.21
CA ALA A 121 -15.04 14.12 7.36
C ALA A 121 -15.53 13.14 8.44
N GLY A 122 -15.62 11.84 8.14
CA GLY A 122 -16.20 10.85 9.04
C GLY A 122 -17.73 10.94 9.15
N ASP A 123 -18.40 11.46 8.13
CA ASP A 123 -19.85 11.69 8.12
C ASP A 123 -20.58 10.54 7.40
N GLU A 124 -21.11 9.60 8.18
CA GLU A 124 -21.84 8.44 7.64
C GLU A 124 -23.13 8.83 6.91
N ASP A 125 -23.84 9.84 7.43
CA ASP A 125 -25.14 10.23 6.90
C ASP A 125 -24.96 10.91 5.55
N ALA A 126 -23.97 11.80 5.42
CA ALA A 126 -23.61 12.41 4.16
C ALA A 126 -23.08 11.38 3.15
N PHE A 127 -22.35 10.35 3.61
CA PHE A 127 -21.87 9.29 2.72
C PHE A 127 -23.04 8.49 2.14
N VAL A 128 -24.00 8.07 2.98
CA VAL A 128 -25.19 7.33 2.54
C VAL A 128 -26.05 8.20 1.62
N ALA A 129 -26.19 9.49 1.89
CA ALA A 129 -26.97 10.42 1.07
C ALA A 129 -26.42 10.65 -0.34
N ALA A 130 -25.16 10.29 -0.61
CA ALA A 130 -24.57 10.36 -1.95
C ALA A 130 -25.02 9.22 -2.87
N PHE A 131 -25.63 8.16 -2.32
CA PHE A 131 -26.09 6.99 -3.06
C PHE A 131 -27.59 7.08 -3.38
N SER A 132 -28.01 6.40 -4.44
CA SER A 132 -29.43 6.17 -4.70
C SER A 132 -30.02 5.23 -3.63
N PRO A 133 -31.36 5.21 -3.44
CA PRO A 133 -32.00 4.34 -2.44
C PRO A 133 -31.63 2.85 -2.59
N ASP A 134 -31.47 2.38 -3.83
CA ASP A 134 -31.08 1.01 -4.18
C ASP A 134 -29.59 0.88 -4.53
N GLY A 135 -28.79 1.93 -4.26
CA GLY A 135 -27.38 1.99 -4.56
C GLY A 135 -26.61 0.86 -3.86
N ILE A 136 -25.52 0.41 -4.49
CA ILE A 136 -24.74 -0.71 -3.98
C ILE A 136 -23.26 -0.36 -3.83
N ILE A 137 -22.63 -1.01 -2.86
CA ILE A 137 -21.18 -1.14 -2.79
C ILE A 137 -20.82 -2.57 -3.17
N ASN A 138 -19.95 -2.72 -4.16
CA ASN A 138 -19.37 -3.99 -4.57
C ASN A 138 -17.89 -3.98 -4.26
N ASP A 139 -17.55 -4.52 -3.10
CA ASP A 139 -16.19 -4.51 -2.56
C ASP A 139 -15.59 -5.91 -2.68
N TRP A 140 -14.75 -6.10 -3.70
CA TRP A 140 -14.14 -7.41 -4.04
C TRP A 140 -15.16 -8.54 -4.22
N GLY A 141 -16.34 -8.23 -4.76
CA GLY A 141 -17.43 -9.18 -4.95
C GLY A 141 -18.41 -9.27 -3.78
N ARG A 142 -18.12 -8.67 -2.63
CA ARG A 142 -19.10 -8.49 -1.53
C ARG A 142 -20.05 -7.37 -1.90
N ILE A 143 -21.30 -7.72 -2.18
CA ILE A 143 -22.35 -6.75 -2.55
C ILE A 143 -23.15 -6.35 -1.31
N LEU A 144 -23.11 -5.06 -0.99
CA LEU A 144 -23.85 -4.41 0.09
C LEU A 144 -24.87 -3.47 -0.54
N ARG A 145 -26.17 -3.69 -0.28
CA ARG A 145 -27.27 -3.05 -1.03
C ARG A 145 -28.04 -2.05 -0.17
N GLY A 146 -28.49 -0.99 -0.83
CA GLY A 146 -29.32 0.05 -0.24
C GLY A 146 -28.63 0.80 0.89
N ALA A 147 -29.38 1.72 1.51
CA ALA A 147 -28.85 2.59 2.56
C ALA A 147 -28.19 1.80 3.72
N ASP A 148 -28.78 0.70 4.15
CA ASP A 148 -28.23 -0.12 5.25
C ASP A 148 -26.92 -0.81 4.86
N GLY A 149 -26.83 -1.33 3.63
CA GLY A 149 -25.60 -1.95 3.12
C GLY A 149 -24.47 -0.94 2.96
N VAL A 150 -24.78 0.21 2.37
CA VAL A 150 -23.83 1.33 2.19
C VAL A 150 -23.32 1.82 3.55
N ARG A 151 -24.22 2.00 4.53
CA ARG A 151 -23.87 2.42 5.89
C ARG A 151 -23.03 1.37 6.62
N SER A 152 -23.36 0.09 6.46
CA SER A 152 -22.59 -1.01 7.04
C SER A 152 -21.14 -0.96 6.57
N TRP A 153 -20.92 -0.82 5.25
CA TRP A 153 -19.58 -0.65 4.68
C TRP A 153 -18.86 0.58 5.23
N ALA A 154 -19.54 1.72 5.29
CA ALA A 154 -18.97 2.95 5.83
C ALA A 154 -18.46 2.76 7.27
N ARG A 155 -19.22 2.03 8.09
CA ARG A 155 -18.87 1.72 9.49
C ARG A 155 -17.72 0.73 9.63
N SER A 156 -17.62 -0.27 8.77
CA SER A 156 -16.58 -1.31 8.92
C SER A 156 -15.29 -0.96 8.17
N ASP A 157 -15.41 -0.54 6.91
CA ASP A 157 -14.29 -0.57 5.95
C ASP A 157 -13.76 0.82 5.60
N ALA A 158 -14.57 1.88 5.79
CA ALA A 158 -14.17 3.26 5.49
C ALA A 158 -14.11 4.17 6.73
N ILE A 159 -15.20 4.85 7.07
CA ILE A 159 -15.26 5.84 8.16
C ILE A 159 -14.88 5.20 9.50
N GLY A 160 -15.44 4.04 9.85
CA GLY A 160 -15.06 3.39 11.10
C GLY A 160 -13.64 2.82 11.09
N ALA A 161 -13.03 2.60 9.91
CA ALA A 161 -11.60 2.33 9.77
C ALA A 161 -10.73 3.61 9.83
N GLN A 162 -11.34 4.78 10.05
CA GLN A 162 -10.72 6.11 9.99
C GLN A 162 -10.06 6.38 8.63
N ALA A 163 -10.75 6.00 7.56
CA ALA A 163 -10.22 6.15 6.21
C ALA A 163 -10.11 7.62 5.78
N ARG A 164 -9.08 7.90 5.00
CA ARG A 164 -8.94 9.09 4.17
C ARG A 164 -8.65 8.70 2.74
N MET A 165 -9.23 9.45 1.83
CA MET A 165 -9.19 9.21 0.40
C MET A 165 -8.76 10.48 -0.34
N ALA A 166 -7.72 10.36 -1.15
CA ALA A 166 -7.27 11.41 -2.06
C ALA A 166 -7.33 10.91 -3.50
N VAL A 167 -8.24 11.47 -4.30
CA VAL A 167 -8.38 11.09 -5.71
C VAL A 167 -7.25 11.69 -6.54
N LEU A 168 -6.57 10.83 -7.30
CA LEU A 168 -5.39 11.17 -8.11
C LEU A 168 -5.73 11.27 -9.59
N GLU A 169 -6.58 10.38 -10.09
CA GLU A 169 -6.98 10.33 -11.50
C GLU A 169 -8.47 10.05 -11.61
N VAL A 170 -9.13 10.66 -12.59
CA VAL A 170 -10.55 10.48 -12.89
C VAL A 170 -10.74 10.37 -14.39
N VAL A 171 -11.47 9.34 -14.82
CA VAL A 171 -11.87 9.14 -16.21
C VAL A 171 -13.35 8.75 -16.23
N THR A 172 -14.21 9.65 -16.69
CA THR A 172 -15.64 9.37 -16.86
C THR A 172 -15.94 8.92 -18.29
N LYS A 173 -16.65 7.82 -18.43
CA LYS A 173 -17.20 7.31 -19.69
C LYS A 173 -18.67 7.00 -19.49
N ALA A 174 -19.54 7.70 -20.23
CA ALA A 174 -20.99 7.62 -20.05
C ALA A 174 -21.39 7.88 -18.58
N ASP A 175 -22.07 6.93 -17.96
CA ASP A 175 -22.53 6.96 -16.57
C ASP A 175 -21.47 6.50 -15.55
N THR A 176 -20.33 5.99 -16.01
CA THR A 176 -19.34 5.33 -15.15
C THR A 176 -18.06 6.14 -15.05
N THR A 177 -17.70 6.49 -13.83
CA THR A 177 -16.48 7.21 -13.48
C THR A 177 -15.46 6.24 -12.89
N HIS A 178 -14.36 6.02 -13.60
CA HIS A 178 -13.21 5.32 -13.08
C HIS A 178 -12.32 6.31 -12.31
N ILE A 179 -11.97 5.95 -11.08
CA ILE A 179 -11.09 6.75 -10.23
C ILE A 179 -9.90 5.93 -9.76
N VAL A 180 -8.75 6.59 -9.69
CA VAL A 180 -7.57 6.07 -8.99
C VAL A 180 -7.26 6.99 -7.83
N PHE A 181 -7.08 6.44 -6.64
CA PHE A 181 -6.96 7.22 -5.40
C PHE A 181 -5.94 6.62 -4.44
N ASP A 182 -5.35 7.48 -3.62
CA ASP A 182 -4.61 7.07 -2.43
C ASP A 182 -5.60 6.83 -1.29
N TRP A 183 -5.47 5.68 -0.61
CA TRP A 183 -6.29 5.29 0.52
C TRP A 183 -5.43 5.14 1.77
N GLN A 184 -5.85 5.76 2.86
CA GLN A 184 -5.19 5.63 4.15
C GLN A 184 -6.20 5.27 5.22
N SER A 185 -5.97 4.21 5.99
CA SER A 185 -6.86 3.80 7.08
C SER A 185 -6.11 2.98 8.13
N ARG A 186 -6.81 2.59 9.21
CA ARG A 186 -6.24 1.69 10.23
C ARG A 186 -6.02 0.25 9.75
N VAL A 187 -6.72 -0.18 8.69
CA VAL A 187 -6.75 -1.58 8.23
C VAL A 187 -5.90 -1.76 6.97
N PHE A 188 -6.08 -0.88 5.99
CA PHE A 188 -5.39 -0.94 4.70
C PHE A 188 -4.89 0.45 4.28
N ASN A 189 -3.72 0.49 3.66
CA ASN A 189 -3.13 1.71 3.10
C ASN A 189 -2.60 1.42 1.69
N GLY A 190 -2.68 2.40 0.80
CA GLY A 190 -2.08 2.35 -0.52
C GLY A 190 -3.01 2.79 -1.65
N ARG A 191 -2.48 2.70 -2.87
CA ARG A 191 -3.18 3.09 -4.10
C ARG A 191 -4.25 2.06 -4.47
N SER A 192 -5.46 2.55 -4.70
CA SER A 192 -6.66 1.79 -5.05
C SER A 192 -7.35 2.38 -6.27
N GLN A 193 -8.25 1.60 -6.87
CA GLN A 193 -9.09 2.03 -7.98
C GLN A 193 -10.54 1.64 -7.73
N ALA A 194 -11.47 2.43 -8.23
CA ALA A 194 -12.89 2.12 -8.19
C ALA A 194 -13.58 2.55 -9.49
N TYR A 195 -14.66 1.85 -9.81
CA TYR A 195 -15.59 2.21 -10.88
C TYR A 195 -16.90 2.62 -10.23
N VAL A 196 -17.29 3.87 -10.43
CA VAL A 196 -18.46 4.47 -9.80
C VAL A 196 -19.50 4.80 -10.87
N THR A 197 -20.61 4.08 -10.86
CA THR A 197 -21.73 4.36 -11.77
C THR A 197 -22.67 5.36 -11.13
N ILE A 198 -23.02 6.41 -11.87
CA ILE A 198 -23.82 7.53 -11.40
C ILE A 198 -24.97 7.74 -12.39
N LEU A 199 -26.20 7.64 -11.87
CA LEU A 199 -27.43 7.88 -12.63
C LEU A 199 -28.28 8.88 -11.85
N ASP A 200 -28.94 9.79 -12.57
CA ASP A 200 -29.78 10.85 -11.98
C ASP A 200 -29.10 11.65 -10.86
N GLY A 201 -27.77 11.81 -10.97
CA GLY A 201 -26.97 12.56 -10.01
C GLY A 201 -26.68 11.85 -8.70
N LEU A 202 -26.97 10.54 -8.58
CA LEU A 202 -26.69 9.72 -7.40
C LEU A 202 -25.85 8.48 -7.75
N ILE A 203 -25.06 8.00 -6.79
CA ILE A 203 -24.26 6.79 -6.99
C ILE A 203 -25.17 5.56 -6.95
N THR A 204 -25.20 4.79 -8.03
CA THR A 204 -25.94 3.52 -8.11
C THR A 204 -25.05 2.31 -7.85
N GLU A 205 -23.77 2.38 -8.21
CA GLU A 205 -22.78 1.36 -7.87
C GLU A 205 -21.43 2.01 -7.56
N PHE A 206 -20.84 1.66 -6.41
CA PHE A 206 -19.44 1.90 -6.11
C PHE A 206 -18.72 0.56 -6.09
N ARG A 207 -17.91 0.28 -7.13
CA ARG A 207 -17.24 -1.02 -7.29
C ARG A 207 -15.73 -0.91 -7.11
N ILE A 208 -15.20 -1.69 -6.18
CA ILE A 208 -13.77 -1.91 -5.97
C ILE A 208 -13.45 -3.32 -6.50
N PRO A 209 -12.71 -3.47 -7.61
CA PRO A 209 -12.37 -4.77 -8.16
C PRO A 209 -11.35 -5.49 -7.28
N SER A 210 -11.39 -6.83 -7.25
CA SER A 210 -10.28 -7.63 -6.72
C SER A 210 -9.03 -7.39 -7.59
N LYS A 211 -7.85 -7.36 -6.96
CA LYS A 211 -6.57 -7.32 -7.68
C LYS A 211 -6.31 -8.62 -8.44
#